data_AF-A0A154PAJ7-F1
#
_entry.id   AF-A0A154PAJ7-F1
#
_cell.length_a   1.000
_cell.length_b   1.000
_cell.length_c   1.000
_cell.angle_alpha   90.00
_cell.angle_beta   90.00
_cell.angle_gamma   90.00
#
_symmetry.space_group_name_H-M   'P 1'
#
loop_
_entity.id
_entity.type
_entity.pdbx_description
1 polymer ?
#
loop_
_entity_poly.entity_id
_entity_poly.type
_entity_poly.pdbx_seq_one_letter_code
_entity_poly.pdbx_strand_id
1 'polypeptide(L)'
;MLPAKVMPDKNVAYVSHNGEEHPKYDYEVLCLGEFAWEFRSNGDVPSDAVIAGKTSDGEPLYVGRVLHNGSQTVGKIQPSHGCLYIPFDGEELSFKDYEVLVLN
;
A
#
# COMPACT_ATOMS: atom_id res chain seq x y z
N MET A 1 -4.67 8.41 -7.73
CA MET A 1 -4.92 6.98 -7.46
C MET A 1 -3.90 6.54 -6.41
N LEU A 2 -4.35 5.86 -5.36
CA LEU A 2 -3.51 5.38 -4.25
C LEU A 2 -3.82 3.90 -4.00
N PRO A 3 -2.82 3.08 -3.60
CA PRO A 3 -3.07 1.76 -3.04
C PRO A 3 -3.99 1.83 -1.81
N ALA A 4 -4.89 0.85 -1.67
CA ALA A 4 -5.92 0.86 -0.64
C ALA A 4 -6.10 -0.52 0.02
N LYS A 5 -6.53 -0.51 1.29
CA LYS A 5 -6.99 -1.69 2.02
C LYS A 5 -8.51 -1.81 1.87
N VAL A 6 -9.01 -2.91 1.30
CA VAL A 6 -10.46 -3.16 1.15
C VAL A 6 -10.99 -3.92 2.37
N MET A 7 -12.14 -3.47 2.90
CA MET A 7 -12.98 -4.21 3.87
C MET A 7 -14.30 -4.60 3.17
N PRO A 8 -14.39 -5.81 2.58
CA PRO A 8 -15.53 -6.20 1.75
C PRO A 8 -16.86 -6.27 2.51
N ASP A 9 -16.83 -6.67 3.78
CA ASP A 9 -17.99 -6.75 4.67
C ASP A 9 -18.64 -5.38 4.93
N LYS A 10 -17.83 -4.32 4.89
CA LYS A 10 -18.27 -2.93 5.07
C LYS A 10 -18.42 -2.17 3.74
N ASN A 11 -18.07 -2.80 2.62
CA ASN A 11 -18.05 -2.21 1.28
C ASN A 11 -17.31 -0.86 1.21
N VAL A 12 -16.10 -0.81 1.79
CA VAL A 12 -15.27 0.39 1.86
C VAL A 12 -13.80 0.02 1.70
N ALA A 13 -13.06 0.88 1.02
CA ALA A 13 -11.60 0.84 0.96
C ALA A 13 -11.00 2.00 1.77
N TYR A 14 -9.83 1.80 2.34
CA TYR A 14 -9.12 2.81 3.13
C TYR A 14 -7.79 3.13 2.48
N VAL A 15 -7.48 4.42 2.38
CA VAL A 15 -6.20 4.92 1.84
C VAL A 15 -5.49 5.77 2.87
N SER A 16 -4.18 5.65 2.91
CA SER A 16 -3.31 6.50 3.71
C SER A 16 -3.01 7.80 2.96
N HIS A 17 -3.27 8.96 3.57
CA HIS A 17 -2.91 10.25 3.00
C HIS A 17 -2.83 11.36 4.06
N ASN A 18 -1.72 12.11 4.06
CA ASN A 18 -1.47 13.26 4.92
C ASN A 18 -1.63 12.96 6.43
N GLY A 19 -1.12 11.83 6.91
CA GLY A 19 -1.17 11.46 8.32
C GLY A 19 -2.45 10.75 8.76
N GLU A 20 -3.45 10.62 7.88
CA GLU A 20 -4.77 10.10 8.21
C GLU A 20 -5.17 8.90 7.33
N GLU A 21 -6.08 8.09 7.86
CA GLU A 21 -6.82 7.05 7.13
C GLU A 21 -8.12 7.65 6.54
N HIS A 22 -8.30 7.50 5.22
CA HIS A 22 -9.47 8.05 4.50
C HIS A 22 -10.34 6.93 3.93
N PRO A 23 -11.65 6.87 4.23
CA PRO A 23 -12.56 5.91 3.61
C PRO A 23 -12.89 6.32 2.15
N LYS A 24 -13.03 5.32 1.28
CA LYS A 24 -13.42 5.42 -0.12
C LYS A 24 -14.44 4.34 -0.46
N TYR A 25 -15.56 4.76 -1.05
CA TYR A 25 -16.67 3.87 -1.43
C TYR A 25 -16.68 3.53 -2.92
N ASP A 26 -15.91 4.27 -3.72
CA ASP A 26 -15.60 3.97 -5.10
C ASP A 26 -14.12 3.60 -5.18
N TYR A 27 -13.85 2.38 -5.64
CA TYR A 27 -12.53 1.77 -5.64
C TYR A 27 -12.44 0.65 -6.67
N GLU A 28 -11.21 0.40 -7.13
CA GLU A 28 -10.87 -0.72 -8.00
C GLU A 28 -10.15 -1.79 -7.18
N VAL A 29 -10.41 -3.06 -7.49
CA VAL A 29 -9.75 -4.20 -6.84
C VAL A 29 -8.77 -4.83 -7.82
N LEU A 30 -7.51 -4.95 -7.41
CA LEU A 30 -6.51 -5.72 -8.15
C LEU A 30 -6.89 -7.21 -8.07
N CYS A 31 -7.24 -7.78 -9.22
CA CYS A 31 -7.68 -9.17 -9.38
C CYS A 31 -6.57 -10.02 -10.03
N LEU A 32 -6.92 -11.26 -10.40
CA LEU A 32 -6.11 -12.30 -11.05
C LEU A 32 -4.79 -11.82 -11.71
N GLY A 33 -3.70 -12.42 -11.27
CA GLY A 33 -2.35 -12.31 -11.83
C GLY A 33 -1.39 -13.23 -11.08
N GLU A 34 -0.22 -13.51 -11.65
CA GLU A 34 0.86 -14.19 -10.94
C GLU A 34 1.65 -13.12 -10.18
N PHE A 35 1.41 -13.04 -8.88
CA PHE A 35 2.08 -12.08 -8.00
C PHE A 35 2.86 -12.80 -6.91
N ALA A 36 3.97 -12.20 -6.50
CA ALA A 36 4.74 -12.60 -5.34
C ALA A 36 4.92 -11.43 -4.37
N TRP A 37 5.39 -11.74 -3.16
CA TRP A 37 5.71 -10.76 -2.13
C TRP A 37 7.19 -10.86 -1.80
N GLU A 38 7.89 -9.74 -1.90
CA GLU A 38 9.33 -9.68 -1.63
C GLU A 38 9.64 -8.74 -0.47
N PHE A 39 10.38 -9.22 0.52
CA PHE A 39 10.84 -8.39 1.63
C PHE A 39 11.80 -7.30 1.14
N ARG A 40 11.55 -6.06 1.55
CA ARG A 40 12.36 -4.86 1.28
C ARG A 40 12.31 -3.89 2.44
N SER A 41 13.12 -2.84 2.37
CA SER A 41 13.15 -1.81 3.39
C SER A 41 13.56 -0.44 2.85
N ASN A 42 13.31 0.60 3.64
CA ASN A 42 13.87 1.94 3.46
C ASN A 42 13.63 2.59 2.08
N GLY A 43 12.49 2.29 1.46
CA GLY A 43 12.12 2.78 0.13
C GLY A 43 12.54 1.89 -1.02
N ASP A 44 13.30 0.82 -0.77
CA ASP A 44 13.69 -0.12 -1.82
C ASP A 44 12.46 -0.79 -2.43
N VAL A 45 12.45 -0.84 -3.76
CA VAL A 45 11.39 -1.42 -4.57
C VAL A 45 12.02 -2.17 -5.75
N PRO A 46 11.66 -3.45 -5.97
CA PRO A 46 12.13 -4.21 -7.13
C PRO A 46 11.69 -3.59 -8.45
N SER A 47 12.40 -3.88 -9.54
CA SER A 47 12.08 -3.36 -10.88
C SER A 47 10.76 -3.87 -11.46
N ASP A 48 10.28 -5.01 -10.98
CA ASP A 48 9.02 -5.68 -11.31
C ASP A 48 7.90 -5.39 -10.30
N ALA A 49 8.10 -4.40 -9.43
CA ALA A 49 7.10 -3.99 -8.46
C ALA A 49 5.84 -3.42 -9.13
N VAL A 50 4.68 -3.77 -8.58
CA VAL A 50 3.39 -3.30 -9.10
C VAL A 50 3.17 -1.83 -8.73
N ILE A 51 3.11 -0.98 -9.75
CA ILE A 51 2.73 0.43 -9.61
C ILE A 51 1.20 0.52 -9.49
N ALA A 52 0.73 1.11 -8.40
CA ALA A 52 -0.70 1.23 -8.08
C ALA A 52 -1.13 2.68 -7.80
N GLY A 53 -0.33 3.64 -8.25
CA GLY A 53 -0.65 5.05 -8.13
C GLY A 53 0.53 5.94 -8.42
N LYS A 54 0.30 7.24 -8.23
CA LYS A 54 1.36 8.25 -8.21
C LYS A 54 0.95 9.43 -7.33
N THR A 55 1.94 10.11 -6.79
CA THR A 55 1.77 11.40 -6.11
C THR A 55 1.38 12.51 -7.09
N SER A 56 1.08 13.70 -6.57
CA SER A 56 0.75 14.88 -7.38
C SER A 56 1.93 15.37 -8.23
N ASP A 57 3.17 15.17 -7.78
CA ASP A 57 4.41 15.47 -8.50
C ASP A 57 4.87 14.32 -9.41
N GLY A 58 4.15 13.20 -9.43
CA GLY A 58 4.36 12.11 -10.37
C GLY A 58 5.27 10.98 -9.89
N GLU A 59 5.68 10.98 -8.62
CA GLU A 59 6.38 9.84 -8.02
C GLU A 59 5.48 8.59 -8.06
N PRO A 60 5.97 7.44 -8.58
CA PRO A 60 5.21 6.21 -8.58
C PRO A 60 5.01 5.67 -7.15
N LEU A 61 3.80 5.17 -6.87
CA LEU A 61 3.46 4.51 -5.62
C LEU A 61 3.23 3.03 -5.86
N TYR A 62 3.70 2.21 -4.94
CA TYR A 62 3.67 0.75 -5.06
C TYR A 62 2.79 0.12 -3.99
N VAL A 63 2.36 -1.11 -4.23
CA VAL A 63 1.64 -1.90 -3.22
C VAL A 63 2.64 -2.57 -2.30
N GLY A 64 2.49 -2.33 -1.00
CA GLY A 64 3.23 -3.06 0.02
C GLY A 64 2.32 -3.62 1.10
N ARG A 65 2.85 -4.52 1.92
CA ARG A 65 2.18 -5.03 3.12
C ARG A 65 3.13 -5.17 4.31
N VAL A 66 2.54 -5.21 5.49
CA VAL A 66 3.23 -5.47 6.76
C VAL A 66 2.33 -6.29 7.69
N LEU A 67 2.95 -7.06 8.58
CA LEU A 67 2.25 -7.65 9.72
C LEU A 67 2.06 -6.59 10.81
N HIS A 68 0.83 -6.11 11.00
CA HIS A 68 0.49 -5.14 12.04
C HIS A 68 -0.66 -5.68 12.90
N ASN A 69 -0.48 -5.67 14.23
CA ASN A 69 -1.47 -6.16 15.20
C ASN A 69 -2.01 -7.57 14.88
N GLY A 70 -1.12 -8.47 14.44
CA GLY A 70 -1.46 -9.87 14.13
C GLY A 70 -2.16 -10.08 12.78
N SER A 71 -2.37 -9.03 11.98
CA SER A 71 -2.94 -9.14 10.63
C SER A 71 -1.95 -8.64 9.58
N GLN A 72 -1.87 -9.36 8.47
CA GLN A 72 -1.26 -8.83 7.26
C GLN A 72 -2.15 -7.71 6.73
N THR A 73 -1.57 -6.54 6.47
CA THR A 73 -2.31 -5.37 5.98
C THR A 73 -1.54 -4.66 4.89
N VAL A 74 -2.26 -4.24 3.86
CA VAL A 74 -1.69 -3.59 2.68
C VAL A 74 -1.72 -2.07 2.82
N GLY A 75 -0.90 -1.40 2.02
CA GLY A 75 -0.82 0.05 1.95
C GLY A 75 0.02 0.54 0.77
N LYS A 76 0.43 1.81 0.81
CA LYS A 76 1.22 2.45 -0.24
C LYS A 76 2.69 2.53 0.16
N ILE A 77 3.60 2.12 -0.71
CA ILE A 77 5.02 2.42 -0.57
C ILE A 77 5.30 3.72 -1.31
N GLN A 78 5.98 4.64 -0.64
CA GLN A 78 6.48 5.87 -1.22
C GLN A 78 8.01 5.89 -1.11
N PRO A 79 8.75 5.53 -2.19
CA PRO A 79 10.19 5.37 -2.16
C PRO A 79 10.95 6.61 -1.64
N SER A 80 10.54 7.82 -2.04
CA SER A 80 11.16 9.08 -1.61
C SER A 80 11.06 9.33 -0.11
N HIS A 81 10.01 8.81 0.55
CA HIS A 81 9.85 8.83 2.00
C HIS A 81 10.50 7.63 2.69
N GLY A 82 10.95 6.65 1.91
CA GLY A 82 11.63 5.46 2.38
C GLY A 82 10.76 4.55 3.24
N CYS A 83 9.45 4.46 3.00
CA CYS A 83 8.55 3.65 3.83
C CYS A 83 7.28 3.16 3.12
N LEU A 84 6.67 2.14 3.73
CA LEU A 84 5.28 1.75 3.54
C LEU A 84 4.40 2.55 4.50
N TYR A 85 3.29 3.07 4.00
CA TYR A 85 2.20 3.63 4.80
C TYR A 85 0.98 2.70 4.76
N ILE A 86 0.40 2.41 5.92
CA ILE A 86 -0.86 1.66 6.03
C ILE A 86 -1.94 2.52 6.70
N PRO A 87 -3.21 2.34 6.33
CA PRO A 87 -4.32 2.95 7.02
C PRO A 87 -4.73 2.06 8.21
N PHE A 88 -4.76 2.61 9.41
CA PHE A 88 -5.13 1.89 10.62
C PHE A 88 -5.70 2.81 11.70
N ASP A 89 -6.91 2.50 12.17
CA ASP A 89 -7.57 3.16 13.31
C ASP A 89 -7.63 4.69 13.19
N GLY A 90 -7.93 5.19 11.98
CA GLY A 90 -7.98 6.63 11.70
C GLY A 90 -6.65 7.27 11.33
N GLU A 91 -5.52 6.57 11.47
CA GLU A 91 -4.18 7.10 11.25
C GLU A 91 -3.47 6.53 10.01
N GLU A 92 -2.50 7.28 9.48
CA GLU A 92 -1.49 6.80 8.52
C GLU A 92 -0.23 6.39 9.29
N LEU A 93 -0.03 5.08 9.45
CA LEU A 93 1.15 4.52 10.12
C LEU A 93 2.27 4.24 9.12
N SER A 94 3.53 4.49 9.50
CA SER A 94 4.70 4.29 8.62
C SER A 94 5.61 3.15 9.08
N PHE A 95 6.13 2.38 8.12
CA PHE A 95 6.98 1.21 8.35
C PHE A 95 8.20 1.22 7.42
N LYS A 96 9.38 0.98 7.98
CA LYS A 96 10.64 0.91 7.22
C LYS A 96 10.92 -0.46 6.64
N ASP A 97 10.39 -1.52 7.24
CA ASP A 97 10.48 -2.90 6.78
C ASP A 97 9.11 -3.39 6.32
N TYR A 98 9.03 -3.95 5.13
CA TYR A 98 7.78 -4.34 4.49
C TYR A 98 8.00 -5.38 3.39
N GLU A 99 6.91 -5.94 2.87
CA GLU A 99 6.94 -6.72 1.63
C GLU A 99 6.35 -5.89 0.48
N VAL A 100 6.95 -6.00 -0.70
CA VAL A 100 6.51 -5.34 -1.94
C VAL A 100 5.78 -6.37 -2.81
N LEU A 101 4.66 -5.98 -3.39
CA LEU A 101 3.98 -6.79 -4.39
C LEU A 101 4.73 -6.70 -5.73
N VAL A 102 5.18 -7.83 -6.25
CA VAL A 102 5.90 -7.93 -7.53
C VAL A 102 5.16 -8.84 -8.51
N LEU A 103 5.41 -8.65 -9.80
CA LEU A 103 5.00 -9.59 -10.85
C LEU A 103 5.92 -10.80 -10.80
N ASN A 104 5.33 -12.00 -10.85
CA ASN A 104 6.06 -13.26 -10.96
C ASN A 104 6.24 -13.69 -12.43
#